data_AF-A0A9X5CMB3-F1
#
_entry.id   AF-A0A9X5CMB3-F1
#
_cell.length_a   1.000
_cell.length_b   1.000
_cell.length_c   1.000
_cell.angle_alpha   90.00
_cell.angle_beta   90.00
_cell.angle_gamma   90.00
#
_symmetry.space_group_name_H-M   'P 1'
#
loop_
_entity.id
_entity.type
_entity.pdbx_description
1 polymer ?
#
loop_
_entity_poly.entity_id
_entity_poly.type
_entity_poly.pdbx_seq_one_letter_code
_entity_poly.pdbx_strand_id
1 'polypeptide(L)'
;GRRRAVLLVPFATATAAAALVVASLFAVQADRTRDELAAERDRAREIAHVLAAPDARASSGRDASGRTIGVIASVSARGAVVTLGGYDDPPEGRVRQLWLMDREGRPRSLGLFEGDTPLVASGLDPASTSLAVTVEPDGGSPQPTGQPVVQLALKTVGFGE
;
A
#
# COMPACT_ATOMS: atom_id res chain seq x y z
N GLY A 1 -46.96 -60.14 1.84
CA GLY A 1 -45.95 -59.54 2.72
C GLY A 1 -44.90 -58.81 1.90
N ARG A 2 -44.69 -57.51 2.19
CA ARG A 2 -43.46 -56.71 2.05
C ARG A 2 -43.87 -55.22 2.03
N ARG A 3 -43.88 -54.59 3.21
CA ARG A 3 -44.05 -53.14 3.36
C ARG A 3 -42.76 -52.46 2.89
N ARG A 4 -42.86 -51.54 1.94
CA ARG A 4 -41.77 -50.62 1.58
C ARG A 4 -41.59 -49.64 2.73
N ALA A 5 -40.40 -49.62 3.34
CA ALA A 5 -40.02 -48.58 4.29
C ALA A 5 -39.77 -47.30 3.49
N VAL A 6 -40.68 -46.33 3.60
CA VAL A 6 -40.43 -44.97 3.13
C VAL A 6 -39.49 -44.34 4.14
N LEU A 7 -38.23 -44.16 3.74
CA LEU A 7 -37.27 -43.32 4.44
C LEU A 7 -37.77 -41.88 4.39
N LEU A 8 -38.42 -41.43 5.47
CA LEU A 8 -38.68 -40.02 5.71
C LEU A 8 -37.42 -39.43 6.36
N VAL A 9 -36.62 -38.74 5.55
CA VAL A 9 -35.56 -37.87 6.06
C VAL A 9 -36.23 -36.65 6.72
N PRO A 10 -35.88 -36.27 7.97
CA PRO A 10 -36.61 -35.25 8.72
C PRO A 10 -36.28 -33.85 8.20
N PHE A 11 -37.31 -33.03 8.00
CA PHE A 11 -37.23 -31.63 7.58
C PHE A 11 -36.62 -30.67 8.63
N ALA A 12 -36.19 -31.18 9.79
CA ALA A 12 -35.69 -30.39 10.92
C ALA A 12 -34.18 -30.06 10.85
N THR A 13 -33.41 -30.74 10.00
CA THR A 13 -31.97 -30.48 9.82
C THR A 13 -31.68 -29.34 8.85
N ALA A 14 -32.61 -29.03 7.93
CA ALA A 14 -32.41 -28.01 6.91
C ALA A 14 -32.35 -26.58 7.47
N THR A 15 -33.17 -26.26 8.48
CA THR A 15 -33.22 -24.91 9.08
C THR A 15 -32.03 -24.60 9.98
N ALA A 16 -31.61 -25.54 10.84
CA ALA A 16 -30.45 -25.37 11.69
C ALA A 16 -29.15 -25.27 10.87
N ALA A 17 -28.99 -26.12 9.84
CA ALA A 17 -27.86 -26.04 8.92
C ALA A 17 -27.84 -24.73 8.13
N ALA A 18 -28.98 -24.28 7.60
CA ALA A 18 -29.08 -23.01 6.89
C ALA A 18 -28.76 -21.80 7.79
N ALA A 19 -29.24 -21.79 9.05
CA ALA A 19 -28.94 -20.74 10.02
C ALA A 19 -27.44 -20.69 10.36
N LEU A 20 -26.78 -21.84 10.50
CA LEU A 20 -25.34 -21.91 10.70
C LEU A 20 -24.57 -21.38 9.49
N VAL A 21 -24.95 -21.75 8.27
CA VAL A 21 -24.31 -21.21 7.05
C VAL A 21 -24.46 -19.69 6.98
N VAL A 22 -25.66 -19.16 7.23
CA VAL A 22 -25.90 -17.71 7.23
C VAL A 22 -25.10 -17.01 8.33
N ALA A 23 -25.09 -17.55 9.56
CA ALA A 23 -24.28 -17.02 10.65
C ALA A 23 -22.78 -17.05 10.34
N SER A 24 -22.29 -18.12 9.70
CA SER A 24 -20.91 -18.22 9.24
C SER A 24 -20.57 -17.20 8.16
N LEU A 25 -21.47 -16.97 7.19
CA LEU A 25 -21.30 -15.93 6.17
C LEU A 25 -21.26 -14.53 6.79
N PHE A 26 -22.18 -14.24 7.73
CA PHE A 26 -22.17 -12.98 8.48
C PHE A 26 -20.93 -12.81 9.36
N ALA A 27 -20.46 -13.87 10.02
CA ALA A 27 -19.24 -13.83 10.82
C ALA A 27 -18.01 -13.53 9.94
N VAL A 28 -17.87 -14.21 8.80
CA VAL A 28 -16.79 -13.96 7.84
C VAL A 28 -16.87 -12.54 7.27
N GLN A 29 -18.07 -12.06 6.96
CA GLN A 29 -18.24 -10.70 6.42
C GLN A 29 -17.95 -9.62 7.47
N ALA A 30 -18.35 -9.83 8.72
CA ALA A 30 -18.04 -8.93 9.83
C ALA A 30 -16.53 -8.88 10.14
N ASP A 31 -15.82 -10.00 10.01
CA ASP A 31 -14.36 -10.05 10.17
C ASP A 31 -13.66 -9.25 9.07
N ARG A 32 -14.03 -9.46 7.80
CA ARG A 32 -13.46 -8.70 6.67
C ARG A 32 -13.60 -7.18 6.84
N THR A 33 -14.79 -6.71 7.23
CA THR A 33 -15.01 -5.28 7.47
C THR A 33 -14.18 -4.74 8.64
N ARG A 34 -13.91 -5.56 9.66
CA ARG A 34 -13.04 -5.17 10.78
C ARG A 34 -11.58 -5.11 10.36
N ASP A 35 -11.13 -6.07 9.56
CA ASP A 35 -9.75 -6.13 9.04
C ASP A 35 -9.45 -4.94 8.13
N GLU A 36 -10.36 -4.60 7.21
CA GLU A 36 -10.26 -3.41 6.36
C GLU A 36 -10.17 -2.12 7.20
N LEU A 37 -11.05 -1.97 8.19
CA LEU A 37 -11.03 -0.81 9.09
C LEU A 37 -9.75 -0.75 9.94
N ALA A 38 -9.20 -1.89 10.35
CA ALA A 38 -7.95 -1.96 11.08
C ALA A 38 -6.78 -1.50 10.20
N ALA A 39 -6.69 -2.00 8.96
CA ALA A 39 -5.68 -1.62 7.99
C ALA A 39 -5.71 -0.11 7.68
N GLU A 40 -6.90 0.46 7.46
CA GLU A 40 -7.06 1.90 7.22
C GLU A 40 -6.64 2.75 8.44
N ARG A 41 -6.95 2.29 9.65
CA ARG A 41 -6.52 2.94 10.88
C ARG A 41 -5.00 2.87 11.06
N ASP A 42 -4.39 1.75 10.74
CA ASP A 42 -2.94 1.57 10.82
C ASP A 42 -2.25 2.51 9.83
N ARG A 43 -2.72 2.57 8.58
CA ARG A 43 -2.23 3.51 7.56
C ARG A 43 -2.37 4.96 8.01
N ALA A 44 -3.53 5.35 8.56
CA ALA A 44 -3.75 6.69 9.08
C ALA A 44 -2.82 7.03 10.25
N ARG A 45 -2.53 6.07 11.14
CA ARG A 45 -1.57 6.24 12.23
C ARG A 45 -0.14 6.40 11.72
N GLU A 46 0.27 5.65 10.70
CA GLU A 46 1.59 5.81 10.09
C GLU A 46 1.76 7.18 9.44
N ILE A 47 0.75 7.65 8.71
CA ILE A 47 0.72 9.03 8.17
C ILE A 47 0.86 10.04 9.30
N ALA A 48 0.01 9.94 10.32
CA ALA A 48 0.02 10.84 11.46
C ALA A 48 1.37 10.81 12.20
N HIS A 49 1.99 9.65 12.31
CA HIS A 49 3.31 9.48 12.94
C HIS A 49 4.40 10.26 12.21
N VAL A 50 4.42 10.21 10.87
CA VAL A 50 5.36 11.01 10.06
C VAL A 50 5.04 12.49 10.13
N LEU A 51 3.77 12.87 9.96
CA LEU A 51 3.36 14.28 9.91
C LEU A 51 3.51 15.01 11.24
N ALA A 52 3.30 14.32 12.36
CA ALA A 52 3.40 14.90 13.70
C ALA A 52 4.85 14.91 14.24
N ALA A 53 5.81 14.32 13.54
CA ALA A 53 7.19 14.31 13.98
C ALA A 53 7.79 15.73 13.96
N PRO A 54 8.54 16.14 15.01
CA PRO A 54 9.04 17.50 15.13
C PRO A 54 10.09 17.87 14.06
N ASP A 55 10.72 16.87 13.45
CA ASP A 55 11.68 17.02 12.35
C ASP A 55 11.07 16.75 10.97
N ALA A 56 9.74 16.64 10.87
CA ALA A 56 9.05 16.46 9.60
C ALA A 56 9.29 17.65 8.67
N ARG A 57 9.78 17.36 7.46
CA ARG A 57 10.05 18.35 6.42
C ARG A 57 9.42 17.96 5.11
N ALA A 58 8.93 18.96 4.37
CA ALA A 58 8.37 18.79 3.05
C ALA A 58 9.39 19.14 1.96
N SER A 59 9.39 18.38 0.86
CA SER A 59 10.10 18.72 -0.36
C SER A 59 9.31 18.22 -1.58
N SER A 60 9.67 18.72 -2.75
CA SER A 60 9.05 18.29 -4.00
C SER A 60 10.04 18.34 -5.16
N GLY A 61 9.77 17.53 -6.17
CA GLY A 61 10.49 17.50 -7.44
C GLY A 61 9.51 17.54 -8.60
N ARG A 62 10.05 17.84 -9.78
CA ARG A 62 9.31 17.78 -11.04
C ARG A 62 10.10 16.98 -12.06
N ASP A 63 9.38 16.28 -12.93
CA ASP A 63 9.98 15.66 -14.09
C ASP A 63 10.07 16.63 -15.29
N ALA A 64 10.56 16.14 -16.43
CA ALA A 64 10.69 16.94 -17.65
C ALA A 64 9.36 17.44 -18.22
N SER A 65 8.23 16.82 -17.86
CA SER A 65 6.88 17.19 -18.29
C SER A 65 6.17 18.09 -17.27
N GLY A 66 6.84 18.46 -16.16
CA GLY A 66 6.29 19.31 -15.10
C GLY A 66 5.45 18.57 -14.05
N ARG A 67 5.32 17.24 -14.16
CA ARG A 67 4.58 16.37 -13.23
C ARG A 67 5.34 16.29 -11.90
N THR A 68 4.62 16.23 -10.79
CA THR A 68 5.21 16.46 -9.45
C THR A 68 5.34 15.18 -8.65
N ILE A 69 6.46 15.06 -7.92
CA ILE A 69 6.59 14.17 -6.76
C ILE A 69 6.69 15.04 -5.50
N GLY A 70 5.83 14.79 -4.52
CA GLY A 70 5.86 15.44 -3.21
C GLY A 70 6.26 14.46 -2.13
N VAL A 71 7.06 14.91 -1.16
CA VAL A 71 7.43 14.11 0.02
C VAL A 71 7.28 14.95 1.28
N ILE A 72 6.71 14.35 2.32
CA ILE A 72 6.86 14.81 3.70
C ILE A 72 7.57 13.68 4.44
N ALA A 73 8.75 13.94 4.99
CA ALA A 73 9.56 12.91 5.63
C ALA A 73 10.11 13.37 6.97
N SER A 74 10.33 12.39 7.86
CA SER A 74 10.98 12.56 9.16
C SER A 74 12.05 11.49 9.32
N VAL A 75 13.24 11.93 9.71
CA VAL A 75 14.38 11.04 9.97
C VAL A 75 14.13 10.30 11.28
N SER A 76 13.63 11.00 12.31
CA SER A 76 13.34 10.42 13.62
C SER A 76 12.24 9.36 13.57
N ALA A 77 11.19 9.57 12.77
CA ALA A 77 10.13 8.59 12.52
C ALA A 77 10.54 7.50 11.51
N ARG A 78 11.70 7.65 10.85
CA ARG A 78 12.16 6.78 9.75
C ARG A 78 11.08 6.55 8.69
N GLY A 79 10.34 7.61 8.35
CA GLY A 79 9.13 7.50 7.55
C GLY A 79 8.94 8.67 6.60
N ALA A 80 8.17 8.42 5.53
CA ALA A 80 7.82 9.40 4.52
C ALA A 80 6.40 9.18 3.99
N VAL A 81 5.69 10.26 3.70
CA VAL A 81 4.45 10.27 2.93
C VAL A 81 4.78 10.83 1.55
N VAL A 82 4.53 10.06 0.50
CA VAL A 82 4.89 10.39 -0.87
C VAL A 82 3.64 10.52 -1.72
N THR A 83 3.59 11.55 -2.56
CA THR A 83 2.49 11.86 -3.46
C THR A 83 2.99 12.06 -4.87
N LEU A 84 2.14 11.75 -5.84
CA LEU A 84 2.36 12.02 -7.26
C LEU A 84 1.24 12.93 -7.76
N GLY A 85 1.57 13.82 -8.70
CA GLY A 85 0.60 14.73 -9.30
C GLY A 85 0.85 14.91 -10.78
N GLY A 86 -0.23 14.82 -11.58
CA GLY A 86 -0.18 15.01 -13.03
C GLY A 86 0.34 13.81 -13.82
N TYR A 87 0.42 12.62 -13.21
CA TYR A 87 0.75 11.38 -13.93
C TYR A 87 -0.55 10.71 -14.37
N ASP A 88 -0.69 10.47 -15.68
CA ASP A 88 -1.74 9.60 -16.20
C ASP A 88 -1.59 8.18 -15.63
N ASP A 89 -2.67 7.41 -15.60
CA ASP A 89 -2.63 6.03 -15.18
C ASP A 89 -1.62 5.22 -16.02
N PRO A 90 -0.91 4.26 -15.40
CA PRO A 90 -0.03 3.37 -16.15
C PRO A 90 -0.81 2.59 -17.21
N PRO A 91 -0.14 2.11 -18.27
CA PRO A 91 -0.75 1.17 -19.20
C PRO A 91 -1.34 -0.04 -18.47
N GLU A 92 -2.33 -0.70 -19.07
CA GLU A 92 -2.91 -1.92 -18.53
C GLU A 92 -1.82 -2.96 -18.22
N GLY A 93 -1.94 -3.62 -17.06
CA GLY A 93 -0.94 -4.58 -16.59
C GLY A 93 0.31 -3.95 -15.96
N ARG A 94 0.28 -2.64 -15.65
CA ARG A 94 1.40 -1.90 -15.08
C ARG A 94 1.00 -1.11 -13.84
N VAL A 95 1.98 -0.90 -12.96
CA VAL A 95 1.84 -0.10 -11.74
C VAL A 95 3.01 0.89 -11.59
N ARG A 96 2.81 1.93 -10.79
CA ARG A 96 3.92 2.79 -10.35
C ARG A 96 4.50 2.22 -9.06
N GLN A 97 5.81 2.04 -9.00
CA GLN A 97 6.51 1.56 -7.82
C GLN A 97 7.47 2.60 -7.29
N LEU A 98 7.47 2.78 -5.97
CA LEU A 98 8.38 3.69 -5.27
C LEU A 98 9.63 2.94 -4.79
N TRP A 99 10.78 3.57 -4.96
CA TRP A 99 12.08 3.05 -4.57
C TRP A 99 12.82 4.04 -3.68
N LEU A 100 13.47 3.51 -2.65
CA LEU A 100 14.48 4.20 -1.86
C LEU A 100 15.86 3.87 -2.41
N MET A 101 16.66 4.89 -2.69
CA MET A 101 18.02 4.73 -3.20
C MET A 101 19.01 5.02 -2.07
N ASP A 102 19.97 4.11 -1.85
CA ASP A 102 21.08 4.35 -0.94
C ASP A 102 22.20 5.19 -1.61
N ARG A 103 23.35 5.31 -0.94
CA ARG A 103 24.51 6.06 -1.46
C ARG A 103 25.18 5.39 -2.66
N GLU A 104 25.09 4.07 -2.74
CA GLU A 104 25.60 3.28 -3.86
C GLU A 104 24.62 3.21 -5.03
N GLY A 105 23.43 3.82 -4.88
CA GLY A 105 22.38 3.80 -5.89
C GLY A 105 21.64 2.45 -5.95
N ARG A 106 21.71 1.62 -4.90
CA ARG A 106 20.95 0.38 -4.83
C ARG A 106 19.49 0.68 -4.45
N PRO A 107 18.51 0.15 -5.19
CA PRO A 107 17.10 0.39 -4.92
C PRO A 107 16.55 -0.58 -3.86
N ARG A 108 15.68 -0.07 -2.99
CA ARG A 108 14.80 -0.86 -2.14
C ARG A 108 13.34 -0.47 -2.40
N SER A 109 12.49 -1.44 -2.68
CA SER A 109 11.06 -1.19 -2.86
C SER A 109 10.45 -0.61 -1.59
N LEU A 110 9.65 0.44 -1.75
CA LEU A 110 8.83 1.06 -0.70
C LEU A 110 7.33 0.81 -0.88
N GLY A 111 6.94 0.11 -1.95
CA GLY A 111 5.55 -0.21 -2.24
C GLY A 111 5.06 0.34 -3.58
N LEU A 112 3.77 0.13 -3.84
CA LEU A 112 3.11 0.47 -5.09
C LEU A 112 2.14 1.63 -4.86
N PHE A 113 2.03 2.52 -5.85
CA PHE A 113 0.99 3.54 -5.83
C PHE A 113 -0.34 2.95 -6.32
N GLU A 114 -1.41 3.35 -5.65
CA GLU A 114 -2.79 3.00 -5.99
C GLU A 114 -3.51 4.27 -6.47
N GLY A 115 -3.52 4.48 -7.80
CA GLY A 115 -4.02 5.72 -8.42
C GLY A 115 -3.25 6.94 -7.94
N ASP A 116 -3.98 7.90 -7.35
CA ASP A 116 -3.47 9.14 -6.77
C ASP A 116 -3.31 9.07 -5.23
N THR A 117 -3.51 7.89 -4.64
CA THR A 117 -3.44 7.72 -3.18
C THR A 117 -2.01 7.94 -2.68
N PRO A 118 -1.80 8.74 -1.60
CA PRO A 118 -0.48 8.86 -0.98
C PRO A 118 0.07 7.52 -0.53
N LEU A 119 1.35 7.29 -0.81
CA LEU A 119 2.09 6.11 -0.39
C LEU A 119 2.86 6.45 0.89
N VAL A 120 2.64 5.67 1.94
CA VAL A 120 3.31 5.82 3.22
C VAL A 120 4.42 4.80 3.29
N ALA A 121 5.65 5.27 3.47
CA ALA A 121 6.84 4.46 3.54
C ALA A 121 7.44 4.53 4.95
N SER A 122 7.80 3.37 5.48
CA SER A 122 8.41 3.23 6.81
C SER A 122 9.75 2.50 6.72
N GLY A 123 10.50 2.54 7.82
CA GLY A 123 11.82 1.90 7.90
C GLY A 123 12.85 2.51 6.95
N LEU A 124 12.76 3.80 6.65
CA LEU A 124 13.76 4.48 5.84
C LEU A 124 15.12 4.47 6.57
N ASP A 125 16.18 4.26 5.81
CA ASP A 125 17.55 4.41 6.32
C ASP A 125 17.93 5.90 6.23
N PRO A 126 18.36 6.56 7.33
CA PRO A 126 18.86 7.94 7.29
C PRO A 126 19.94 8.19 6.24
N ALA A 127 20.71 7.17 5.86
CA ALA A 127 21.73 7.23 4.82
C ALA A 127 21.18 7.31 3.38
N SER A 128 19.87 7.16 3.18
CA SER A 128 19.25 7.14 1.86
C SER A 128 19.36 8.48 1.16
N THR A 129 19.64 8.47 -0.14
CA THR A 129 19.97 9.69 -0.89
C THR A 129 18.80 10.24 -1.69
N SER A 130 17.92 9.37 -2.19
CA SER A 130 16.81 9.77 -3.05
C SER A 130 15.65 8.79 -3.06
N LEU A 131 14.49 9.27 -3.50
CA LEU A 131 13.37 8.47 -3.94
C LEU A 131 13.32 8.43 -5.46
N ALA A 132 12.94 7.30 -6.03
CA ALA A 132 12.69 7.15 -7.45
C ALA A 132 11.34 6.45 -7.69
N VAL A 133 10.65 6.82 -8.77
CA VAL A 133 9.42 6.13 -9.20
C VAL A 133 9.62 5.58 -10.59
N THR A 134 9.22 4.33 -10.79
CA THR A 134 9.27 3.65 -12.09
C THR A 134 7.91 3.08 -12.43
N VAL A 135 7.72 2.70 -13.70
CA VAL A 135 6.54 1.96 -14.16
C VAL A 135 6.91 0.49 -14.29
N GLU A 136 6.31 -0.36 -13.48
CA GLU A 136 6.63 -1.78 -13.33
C GLU A 136 5.47 -2.66 -13.80
N PRO A 137 5.68 -3.97 -14.04
CA PRO A 137 4.60 -4.93 -14.19
C PRO A 137 3.66 -4.96 -12.97
N ASP A 138 2.42 -5.41 -13.17
CA ASP A 138 1.48 -5.66 -12.07
C ASP A 138 2.10 -6.48 -10.94
N GLY A 139 1.81 -6.07 -9.70
CA GLY A 139 2.43 -6.62 -8.50
C GLY A 139 3.84 -6.06 -8.20
N GLY A 140 4.39 -5.23 -9.07
CA GLY A 140 5.69 -4.60 -8.92
C GLY A 140 6.84 -5.49 -9.37
N SER A 141 8.05 -5.13 -8.96
CA SER A 141 9.27 -5.83 -9.29
C SER A 141 10.24 -5.88 -8.10
N PRO A 142 11.16 -6.86 -8.07
CA PRO A 142 12.22 -6.93 -7.07
C PRO A 142 13.31 -5.87 -7.29
N GLN A 143 13.46 -5.39 -8.53
CA GLN A 143 14.34 -4.30 -8.93
C GLN A 143 13.67 -3.49 -10.04
N PRO A 144 14.03 -2.20 -10.23
CA PRO A 144 13.52 -1.41 -11.33
C PRO A 144 13.71 -2.09 -12.70
N THR A 145 12.64 -2.18 -13.51
CA THR A 145 12.75 -2.74 -14.88
C THR A 145 13.08 -1.70 -15.93
N GLY A 146 13.04 -0.41 -15.57
CA GLY A 146 13.30 0.70 -16.48
C GLY A 146 13.86 1.94 -15.78
N GLN A 147 13.99 3.02 -16.55
CA GLN A 147 14.43 4.30 -16.01
C GLN A 147 13.34 4.91 -15.11
N PRO A 148 13.71 5.63 -14.04
CA PRO A 148 12.76 6.38 -13.25
C PRO A 148 12.00 7.41 -14.10
N VAL A 149 10.68 7.47 -13.93
CA VAL A 149 9.87 8.55 -14.49
C VAL A 149 10.05 9.85 -13.72
N VAL A 150 10.44 9.75 -12.44
CA VAL A 150 10.82 10.88 -11.59
C VAL A 150 11.74 10.42 -10.47
N GLN A 151 12.62 11.31 -10.04
CA GLN A 151 13.52 11.10 -8.91
C GLN A 151 13.60 12.37 -8.05
N LEU A 152 13.68 12.21 -6.72
CA LEU A 152 13.74 13.30 -5.76
C LEU A 152 14.86 13.05 -4.75
N ALA A 153 15.83 13.95 -4.65
CA ALA A 153 16.86 13.90 -3.62
C ALA A 153 16.26 14.19 -2.24
N LEU A 154 16.70 13.46 -1.21
CA LEU A 154 16.16 13.55 0.15
C LEU A 154 16.97 14.46 1.10
N LYS A 155 18.09 15.01 0.64
CA LYS A 155 18.93 15.94 1.43
C LYS A 155 18.14 17.09 2.07
N THR A 156 17.17 17.63 1.35
CA THR A 156 16.36 18.76 1.83
C THR A 156 15.40 18.38 2.96
N VAL A 157 15.15 17.08 3.15
CA VAL A 157 14.31 16.54 4.23
C VAL A 157 15.13 15.79 5.28
N GLY A 158 16.45 16.00 5.31
CA GLY A 158 17.34 15.54 6.38
C GLY A 158 17.94 14.14 6.21
N PHE A 159 17.72 13.48 5.07
CA PHE A 159 18.34 12.19 4.76
C PHE A 159 19.59 12.37 3.88
N GLY A 160 20.49 11.40 3.89
CA GLY A 160 21.67 11.37 3.03
C GLY A 160 22.92 12.04 3.62
N GLU A 161 22.88 12.46 4.88
CA GLU A 161 24.01 12.96 5.68
C GLU A 161 25.00 11.87 6.09
#